data_AF-A0A444JYU5-F1
#
_entry.id   AF-A0A444JYU5-F1
#
_cell.length_a   1.000
_cell.length_b   1.000
_cell.length_c   1.000
_cell.angle_alpha   90.00
_cell.angle_beta   90.00
_cell.angle_gamma   90.00
#
_symmetry.space_group_name_H-M   'P 1'
#
loop_
_entity.id
_entity.type
_entity.pdbx_description
1 polymer ?
#
loop_
_entity_poly.entity_id
_entity_poly.type
_entity_poly.pdbx_seq_one_letter_code
_entity_poly.pdbx_strand_id
1 'polypeptide(L)'
;MIGGSRIIIRDALGSGLAGTLAFRPEHATLAEKDHPGALPVRVTRIEHAGIDAHVFVDAEAGAQFVARISAERARSLRDGDNLGLTIDAEQAWFFPSNGSRQRGDHSGAA
;
A
#
# COMPACT_ATOMS: atom_id res chain seq x y z
N MET A 1 -17.44 13.95 1.57
CA MET A 1 -17.31 13.37 0.22
C MET A 1 -15.85 13.51 -0.20
N ILE A 2 -15.01 12.50 0.07
CA ILE A 2 -13.63 12.47 -0.46
C ILE A 2 -13.70 11.73 -1.80
N GLY A 3 -13.24 12.40 -2.86
CA GLY A 3 -13.54 12.10 -4.25
C GLY A 3 -12.68 11.01 -4.87
N GLY A 4 -13.33 10.16 -5.67
CA GLY A 4 -12.98 9.85 -7.08
C GLY A 4 -11.63 9.22 -7.43
N SER A 5 -10.67 9.15 -6.52
CA SER A 5 -9.33 8.66 -6.81
C SER A 5 -9.33 7.13 -6.87
N ARG A 6 -9.43 6.61 -8.09
CA ARG A 6 -9.35 5.17 -8.35
C ARG A 6 -7.90 4.78 -8.55
N ILE A 7 -7.24 4.32 -7.48
CA ILE A 7 -5.95 3.63 -7.63
C ILE A 7 -6.26 2.25 -8.21
N ILE A 8 -5.90 2.06 -9.47
CA ILE A 8 -6.00 0.74 -10.11
C ILE A 8 -4.80 -0.07 -9.64
N ILE A 9 -4.95 -0.79 -8.53
CA ILE A 9 -4.01 -1.84 -8.15
C ILE A 9 -4.36 -3.04 -9.01
N ARG A 10 -3.85 -3.02 -10.24
CA ARG A 10 -4.30 -3.84 -11.37
C ARG A 10 -4.02 -5.33 -11.20
N ASP A 11 -3.43 -5.74 -10.07
CA ASP A 11 -3.01 -7.11 -9.83
C ASP A 11 -3.17 -7.60 -8.39
N ALA A 12 -3.58 -6.75 -7.42
CA ALA A 12 -3.55 -7.20 -6.03
C ALA A 12 -4.57 -8.32 -5.76
N LEU A 13 -5.73 -8.33 -6.42
CA LEU A 13 -6.83 -9.25 -6.06
C LEU A 13 -7.73 -9.69 -7.24
N GLY A 14 -7.34 -9.44 -8.49
CA GLY A 14 -8.06 -9.92 -9.68
C GLY A 14 -9.50 -9.41 -9.88
N SER A 15 -9.95 -8.40 -9.12
CA SER A 15 -11.33 -7.90 -9.18
C SER A 15 -11.47 -6.62 -10.01
N GLY A 16 -12.38 -6.62 -10.99
CA GLY A 16 -12.76 -5.42 -11.76
C GLY A 16 -13.72 -4.47 -11.03
N LEU A 17 -14.19 -4.85 -9.84
CA LEU A 17 -15.15 -4.08 -9.06
C LEU A 17 -14.51 -2.89 -8.36
N ALA A 18 -15.28 -1.83 -8.13
CA ALA A 18 -14.85 -0.75 -7.24
C ALA A 18 -15.03 -1.19 -5.77
N GLY A 19 -14.06 -0.88 -4.91
CA GLY A 19 -14.11 -1.25 -3.50
C GLY A 19 -12.96 -0.66 -2.70
N THR A 20 -12.88 -1.04 -1.43
CA THR A 20 -11.81 -0.65 -0.52
C THR A 20 -10.80 -1.80 -0.41
N LEU A 21 -9.53 -1.52 -0.71
CA LEU A 21 -8.42 -2.39 -0.34
C LEU A 21 -7.93 -1.99 1.05
N ALA A 22 -7.87 -2.95 1.97
CA ALA A 22 -7.30 -2.77 3.30
C ALA A 22 -6.13 -3.72 3.49
N PHE A 23 -5.06 -3.22 4.11
CA PHE A 23 -3.89 -4.01 4.49
C PHE A 23 -3.34 -3.43 5.80
N ARG A 24 -2.55 -4.20 6.54
CA ARG A 24 -1.85 -3.67 7.72
C ARG A 24 -0.49 -3.10 7.30
N PRO A 25 0.03 -2.05 7.95
CA PRO A 25 1.29 -1.40 7.56
C PRO A 25 2.49 -2.33 7.38
N GLU A 26 2.58 -3.42 8.14
CA GLU A 26 3.64 -4.43 8.06
C GLU A 26 3.54 -5.36 6.84
N HIS A 27 2.43 -5.30 6.11
CA HIS A 27 2.20 -6.03 4.85
C HIS A 27 2.39 -5.13 3.61
N ALA A 28 2.93 -3.92 3.84
CA ALA A 28 3.38 -3.02 2.80
C ALA A 28 4.91 -2.94 2.82
N THR A 29 5.51 -2.94 1.64
CA THR A 29 6.94 -2.77 1.46
C THR A 29 7.22 -1.50 0.68
N LEU A 30 8.07 -0.65 1.23
CA LEU A 30 8.70 0.42 0.45
C LEU A 30 9.79 -0.21 -0.41
N ALA A 31 9.86 0.15 -1.68
CA ALA A 31 10.85 -0.32 -2.65
C ALA A 31 11.49 0.89 -3.34
N GLU A 32 12.47 0.64 -4.21
CA GLU A 32 12.98 1.69 -5.09
C GLU A 32 11.86 2.24 -5.99
N LYS A 33 11.95 3.53 -6.35
CA LYS A 33 10.91 4.24 -7.10
C LYS A 33 10.52 3.56 -8.43
N ASP A 34 11.46 2.87 -9.06
CA ASP A 34 11.29 2.24 -10.38
C ASP A 34 10.99 0.74 -10.27
N HIS A 35 10.66 0.24 -9.06
CA HIS A 35 10.33 -1.17 -8.85
C HIS A 35 9.09 -1.57 -9.67
N PRO A 36 9.18 -2.57 -10.56
CA PRO A 36 8.06 -2.98 -11.40
C PRO A 36 6.82 -3.33 -10.57
N GLY A 37 5.66 -2.76 -10.94
CA GLY A 37 4.39 -3.02 -10.24
C GLY A 37 4.22 -2.31 -8.91
N ALA A 38 5.21 -1.54 -8.43
CA ALA A 38 5.05 -0.70 -7.25
C ALA A 38 4.24 0.56 -7.57
N LEU A 39 3.42 1.00 -6.61
CA LEU A 39 2.75 2.28 -6.65
C LEU A 39 3.75 3.39 -6.33
N PRO A 40 3.94 4.41 -7.18
CA PRO A 40 4.80 5.54 -6.85
C PRO A 40 4.25 6.33 -5.68
N VAL A 41 5.11 6.60 -4.68
CA VAL A 41 4.75 7.34 -3.47
C VAL A 41 5.84 8.29 -3.04
N ARG A 42 5.47 9.30 -2.25
CA ARG A 42 6.38 10.26 -1.64
C ARG A 42 6.31 10.19 -0.12
N VAL A 43 7.46 10.10 0.55
CA VAL A 43 7.54 10.13 2.01
C VAL A 43 7.10 11.49 2.52
N THR A 44 6.17 11.51 3.47
CA THR A 44 5.66 12.74 4.08
C THR A 44 6.01 12.87 5.56
N ARG A 45 6.22 11.74 6.25
CA ARG A 45 6.63 11.72 7.65
C ARG A 45 7.22 10.37 8.03
N ILE A 46 8.21 10.39 8.93
CA ILE A 46 8.80 9.19 9.52
C ILE A 46 8.68 9.25 11.05
N GLU A 47 8.01 8.27 11.64
CA GLU A 47 7.85 8.14 13.10
C GLU A 47 8.64 6.92 13.61
N HIS A 48 9.68 7.15 14.40
CA HIS A 48 10.50 6.09 14.98
C HIS A 48 9.86 5.52 16.26
N ALA A 49 9.77 4.20 16.36
CA ALA A 49 9.11 3.49 17.46
C ALA A 49 9.96 2.28 17.91
N GLY A 50 11.08 2.56 18.58
CA GLY A 50 11.99 1.53 19.08
C GLY A 50 12.73 0.83 17.94
N ILE A 51 12.46 -0.46 17.74
CA ILE A 51 13.08 -1.28 16.69
C ILE A 51 12.45 -1.09 15.31
N ASP A 52 11.27 -0.47 15.26
CA ASP A 52 10.51 -0.20 14.04
C ASP A 52 10.38 1.30 13.78
N ALA A 53 9.91 1.65 12.59
CA ALA A 53 9.43 2.97 12.24
C ALA A 53 8.16 2.86 11.37
N HIS A 54 7.28 3.83 11.52
CA HIS A 54 6.11 4.03 10.66
C HIS A 54 6.43 5.14 9.66
N VAL A 55 6.37 4.81 8.38
CA VAL A 55 6.62 5.75 7.28
C VAL A 55 5.29 6.07 6.63
N PHE A 56 4.91 7.34 6.72
CA PHE A 56 3.73 7.89 6.06
C PHE A 56 4.13 8.33 4.66
N VAL A 57 3.32 7.93 3.67
CA VAL A 57 3.58 8.23 2.27
C VAL A 57 2.30 8.67 1.57
N ASP A 58 2.43 9.63 0.67
CA ASP A 58 1.36 10.08 -0.22
C ASP A 58 1.55 9.44 -1.60
N ALA A 59 0.46 8.93 -2.17
CA ALA A 59 0.38 8.58 -3.58
C ALA A 59 -0.38 9.65 -4.36
N GLU A 60 -0.41 9.50 -5.68
CA GLU A 60 -1.23 10.36 -6.54
C GLU A 60 -2.70 10.38 -6.10
N ALA A 61 -3.37 11.47 -6.46
CA ALA A 61 -4.79 11.67 -6.22
C ALA A 61 -5.19 11.65 -4.73
N GLY A 62 -4.24 11.96 -3.83
CA GLY A 62 -4.49 12.26 -2.41
C GLY A 62 -4.65 11.04 -1.51
N ALA A 63 -4.30 9.84 -1.98
CA ALA A 63 -4.29 8.66 -1.14
C ALA A 63 -3.06 8.66 -0.22
N GLN A 64 -3.26 8.34 1.06
CA GLN A 64 -2.19 8.25 2.04
C GLN A 64 -2.07 6.81 2.54
N PHE A 65 -0.84 6.37 2.71
CA PHE A 65 -0.52 5.02 3.20
C PHE A 65 0.47 5.10 4.34
N VAL A 66 0.52 4.01 5.12
CA VAL A 66 1.51 3.82 6.19
C VAL A 66 2.16 2.47 5.98
N ALA A 67 3.49 2.45 5.96
CA ALA A 67 4.28 1.23 5.97
C ALA A 67 5.05 1.12 7.30
N ARG A 68 5.12 -0.09 7.88
CA ARG A 68 5.98 -0.37 9.03
C ARG A 68 7.27 -1.03 8.53
N ILE A 69 8.42 -0.41 8.81
CA ILE A 69 9.75 -0.92 8.46
C ILE A 69 10.65 -0.96 9.69
N SER A 70 11.82 -1.59 9.59
CA SER A 70 12.81 -1.53 10.67
C SER A 70 13.33 -0.11 10.87
N ALA A 71 13.65 0.25 12.11
CA ALA A 71 14.25 1.53 12.44
C ALA A 71 15.62 1.73 11.74
N GLU A 72 16.36 0.65 11.49
CA GLU A 72 17.60 0.71 10.71
C GLU A 72 17.35 1.18 9.28
N ARG A 73 16.35 0.59 8.61
CA ARG A 73 15.99 0.97 7.25
C ARG A 73 15.47 2.41 7.19
N ALA A 74 14.71 2.84 8.20
CA ALA A 74 14.17 4.19 8.25
C ALA A 74 15.25 5.28 8.31
N ARG A 75 16.45 4.97 8.83
CA ARG A 75 17.56 5.94 8.91
C ARG A 75 18.09 6.40 7.55
N SER A 76 17.87 5.64 6.48
CA SER A 76 18.26 6.06 5.13
C SER A 76 17.21 6.91 4.43
N LEU A 77 15.98 6.97 4.96
CA LEU A 77 14.87 7.71 4.36
C LEU A 77 14.79 9.15 4.87
N ARG A 78 14.26 10.03 4.04
CA ARG A 78 14.02 11.44 4.35
C ARG A 78 12.61 11.85 3.91
N ASP A 79 12.06 12.84 4.58
CA ASP A 79 10.85 13.50 4.12
C ASP A 79 11.07 14.05 2.71
N GLY A 80 10.12 13.74 1.81
CA GLY A 80 10.17 14.08 0.41
C GLY A 80 10.78 13.04 -0.52
N ASP A 81 11.36 11.95 -0.01
CA ASP A 81 11.88 10.86 -0.83
C ASP A 81 10.78 10.24 -1.71
N ASN A 82 11.13 9.91 -2.96
CA ASN A 82 10.24 9.20 -3.88
C ASN A 82 10.60 7.71 -3.88
N LEU A 83 9.61 6.87 -3.63
CA LEU A 83 9.76 5.42 -3.47
C LEU A 83 8.64 4.69 -4.22
N GLY A 84 8.78 3.37 -4.33
CA GLY A 84 7.68 2.48 -4.71
C GLY A 84 7.01 1.90 -3.46
N LEU A 85 5.69 1.71 -3.48
CA LEU A 85 4.92 0.98 -2.48
C LEU A 85 4.39 -0.31 -3.10
N THR A 86 4.75 -1.46 -2.54
CA THR A 86 4.13 -2.75 -2.85
C THR A 86 3.29 -3.21 -1.66
N ILE A 87 2.21 -3.94 -1.94
CA ILE A 87 1.30 -4.49 -0.94
C ILE A 87 1.28 -6.00 -1.15
N ASP A 88 1.46 -6.76 -0.07
CA ASP A 88 1.29 -8.19 -0.08
C ASP A 88 -0.19 -8.52 -0.30
N ALA A 89 -0.50 -9.01 -1.50
CA ALA A 89 -1.82 -9.39 -1.94
C ALA A 89 -2.44 -10.50 -1.07
N GLU A 90 -1.65 -11.45 -0.58
CA GLU A 90 -2.15 -12.59 0.21
C GLU A 90 -2.64 -12.17 1.60
N GLN A 91 -2.17 -11.00 2.07
CA GLN A 91 -2.45 -10.46 3.39
C GLN A 91 -3.34 -9.21 3.35
N ALA A 92 -3.80 -8.83 2.15
CA ALA A 92 -4.74 -7.76 1.94
C ALA A 92 -6.19 -8.26 1.90
N TRP A 93 -7.13 -7.35 2.20
CA TRP A 93 -8.57 -7.59 2.12
C TRP A 93 -9.21 -6.63 1.13
N PHE A 94 -10.11 -7.15 0.31
CA PHE A 94 -10.98 -6.33 -0.54
C PHE A 94 -12.40 -6.32 -0.01
N PHE A 95 -12.93 -5.11 0.12
CA PHE A 95 -14.32 -4.85 0.44
C PHE A 95 -14.97 -4.22 -0.79
N PRO A 96 -15.57 -5.03 -1.70
CA PRO A 96 -16.34 -4.50 -2.80
C PRO A 96 -17.41 -3.51 -2.32
N SER A 97 -17.63 -2.45 -3.09
CA SER A 97 -18.62 -1.40 -2.74
C SER A 97 -20.07 -1.90 -2.76
N ASN A 98 -20.30 -3.13 -3.23
CA ASN A 98 -21.60 -3.79 -3.23
C ASN A 98 -21.97 -4.44 -1.88
N GLY A 99 -21.11 -4.33 -0.86
CA GLY A 99 -21.40 -4.76 0.51
C GLY A 99 -21.14 -6.24 0.82
N SER A 100 -20.60 -7.03 -0.11
CA SER A 100 -20.20 -8.43 0.17
C SER A 100 -18.73 -8.51 0.59
N ARG A 101 -18.43 -9.20 1.70
CA ARG A 101 -17.03 -9.48 2.10
C ARG A 101 -16.47 -10.60 1.23
N GLN A 102 -15.41 -10.34 0.47
CA GLN A 102 -14.69 -11.37 -0.29
C GLN A 102 -13.29 -11.54 0.30
N ARG A 103 -12.98 -12.74 0.79
CA ARG A 103 -11.58 -13.14 1.01
C ARG A 103 -11.01 -13.46 -0.37
N GLY A 104 -9.79 -13.02 -0.66
CA GLY A 104 -9.10 -13.46 -1.87
C GLY A 104 -8.83 -14.96 -1.79
N ASP A 105 -9.76 -15.78 -2.26
CA ASP A 105 -9.47 -17.18 -2.53
C ASP A 105 -8.71 -17.22 -3.86
N HIS A 106 -7.41 -17.49 -3.77
CA HIS A 106 -6.56 -17.82 -4.90
C HIS A 106 -6.85 -19.25 -5.40
N SER A 107 -8.12 -19.57 -5.67
CA SER A 107 -8.53 -20.81 -6.33
C SER A 107 -9.02 -20.50 -7.73
N GLY A 108 -8.09 -20.36 -8.68
CA GLY A 108 -8.44 -20.39 -10.10
C GLY A 108 -7.45 -19.73 -11.05
N ALA A 109 -6.24 -20.29 -11.17
CA ALA A 109 -5.47 -20.24 -12.41
C ALA A 109 -4.39 -21.34 -12.40
N ALA A 110 -4.80 -22.55 -12.79
CA ALA A 110 -3.95 -23.56 -13.41
C ALA A 110 -4.74 -24.18 -14.56
#